data_AF-A0A974TF46-F1
#
_entry.id   AF-A0A974TF46-F1
#
_cell.length_a   1.000
_cell.length_b   1.000
_cell.length_c   1.000
_cell.angle_alpha   90.00
_cell.angle_beta   90.00
_cell.angle_gamma   90.00
#
_symmetry.space_group_name_H-M   'P 1'
#
loop_
_entity.id
_entity.type
_entity.pdbx_description
1 polymer ?
#
loop_
_entity_poly.entity_id
_entity_poly.type
_entity_poly.pdbx_seq_one_letter_code
_entity_poly.pdbx_strand_id
1 'polypeptide(L)' 'MVNDGIASRPPIKHHLVLHRINPEQGVRRFYSLMIERDLFGTIRLVSNWGRISLRPALLQ' A
#
# COMPACT_ATOMS: atom_id res chain seq x y z
N MET A 1 -16.80 9.59 35.11
CA MET A 1 -16.90 9.62 33.64
C MET A 1 -15.53 10.02 33.12
N VAL A 2 -14.81 9.07 32.51
CA VAL A 2 -13.47 9.22 31.90
C VAL A 2 -13.61 8.38 30.61
N ASN A 3 -13.26 8.77 29.40
CA ASN A 3 -12.15 9.62 28.98
C ASN A 3 -12.47 10.27 27.62
N ASP A 4 -11.75 11.35 27.36
CA ASP A 4 -11.82 12.20 26.19
C ASP A 4 -11.67 11.44 24.85
N GLY A 5 -12.51 11.80 23.87
CA GLY A 5 -12.01 12.04 22.51
C GLY A 5 -11.48 10.87 21.68
N ILE A 6 -11.85 9.60 21.93
CA ILE A 6 -11.67 8.52 20.93
C ILE A 6 -12.75 8.63 19.83
N ALA A 7 -12.99 9.84 19.34
CA ALA A 7 -13.60 10.02 18.04
C ALA A 7 -12.62 9.40 17.04
N SER A 8 -13.08 8.34 16.36
CA SER A 8 -12.39 7.58 15.34
C SER A 8 -11.47 8.45 14.48
N ARG A 9 -10.20 8.55 14.88
CA ARG A 9 -9.20 9.18 14.03
C ARG A 9 -9.17 8.31 12.77
N PRO A 10 -9.42 8.88 11.57
CA PRO A 10 -9.51 8.07 10.37
C PRO A 10 -8.23 7.22 10.26
N PRO A 11 -8.32 5.97 9.78
CA PRO A 11 -7.15 5.13 9.62
C PRO A 11 -6.09 5.94 8.89
N ILE A 12 -4.85 5.93 9.40
CA ILE A 12 -3.77 6.72 8.80
C ILE A 12 -3.71 6.34 7.32
N LYS A 13 -3.91 7.32 6.44
CA LYS A 13 -3.99 7.11 4.97
C LYS A 13 -2.68 7.48 4.26
N HIS A 14 -1.53 7.41 4.95
CA HIS A 14 -0.25 7.65 4.30
C HIS A 14 0.12 6.40 3.49
N HIS A 15 -0.31 6.39 2.24
CA HIS A 15 -0.04 5.34 1.28
C HIS A 15 0.85 5.88 0.17
N LEU A 16 2.06 5.33 0.05
CA LEU A 16 3.02 5.63 -1.00
C LEU A 16 3.10 4.42 -1.94
N VAL A 17 2.89 4.67 -3.24
CA VAL A 17 3.07 3.66 -4.28
C VAL A 17 4.16 4.12 -5.23
N LEU A 18 5.15 3.25 -5.44
CA LEU A 18 6.27 3.49 -6.36
C LEU A 18 6.28 2.42 -7.45
N HIS A 19 6.53 2.86 -8.68
CA HIS A 19 6.67 1.98 -9.83
C HIS A 19 8.12 1.98 -10.32
N ARG A 20 8.72 0.80 -10.45
CA ARG A 20 10.00 0.62 -11.14
C ARG A 20 9.74 -0.04 -12.48
N ILE A 21 10.00 0.71 -13.56
CA ILE A 21 9.88 0.24 -14.94
C ILE A 21 11.26 0.40 -15.59
N ASN A 22 11.89 -0.72 -15.94
CA ASN A 22 13.06 -0.76 -16.81
C ASN A 22 12.75 -1.68 -18.00
N PRO A 23 12.41 -1.09 -19.17
CA PRO A 23 11.99 -1.85 -20.35
C PRO A 23 13.11 -2.73 -20.92
N GLU A 24 14.36 -2.25 -20.92
CA GLU A 24 15.51 -2.98 -21.47
C GLU A 24 15.81 -4.27 -20.70
N GLN A 25 15.51 -4.30 -19.41
CA GLN A 25 15.71 -5.45 -18.54
C GLN A 25 14.44 -6.28 -18.32
N GLY A 26 13.32 -5.95 -19.00
CA GLY A 26 12.03 -6.61 -18.77
C GLY A 26 11.53 -6.47 -17.32
N VAL A 27 12.00 -5.47 -16.59
CA VAL A 27 11.66 -5.27 -15.17
C VAL A 27 10.48 -4.33 -15.06
N ARG A 28 9.39 -4.85 -14.49
CA ARG A 28 8.23 -4.04 -14.10
C ARG A 28 7.76 -4.47 -12.72
N ARG A 29 7.94 -3.59 -11.73
CA ARG A 29 7.61 -3.87 -10.33
C ARG A 29 6.86 -2.70 -9.70
N PHE A 30 6.05 -3.00 -8.70
CA PHE A 30 5.49 -2.02 -7.79
C PHE A 30 6.03 -2.26 -6.38
N TYR A 31 6.10 -1.17 -5.61
CA TYR A 31 6.31 -1.17 -4.18
C TYR A 31 5.21 -0.32 -3.56
N SER A 32 4.57 -0.80 -2.50
CA SER A 32 3.66 0.00 -1.70
C SER A 32 4.10 0.02 -0.24
N LEU A 33 3.98 1.20 0.36
CA LEU A 33 4.23 1.45 1.78
C LEU A 33 3.01 2.15 2.36
N MET A 34 2.49 1.62 3.45
CA MET A 34 1.31 2.16 4.11
C MET A 34 1.50 2.18 5.61
N ILE A 35 1.25 3.33 6.23
CA ILE A 35 1.21 3.43 7.69
C ILE A 35 -0.23 3.19 8.12
N GLU A 36 -0.50 2.09 8.80
CA GLU A 36 -1.84 1.73 9.29
C GLU A 36 -1.92 1.84 10.82
N ARG A 37 -3.14 2.06 11.31
CA ARG A 37 -3.50 1.81 12.70
C ARG A 37 -4.32 0.53 12.76
N ASP A 38 -3.97 -0.37 13.66
CA ASP A 38 -4.78 -1.55 13.90
C ASP A 38 -5.98 -1.25 14.81
N LEU A 39 -6.80 -2.27 15.04
CA LEU A 39 -8.00 -2.17 15.89
C LEU A 39 -7.70 -1.81 17.35
N PHE A 40 -6.45 -1.96 17.79
CA PHE A 40 -5.97 -1.62 19.13
C PHE A 40 -5.23 -0.27 19.17
N GLY A 41 -5.19 0.47 18.06
CA GLY A 41 -4.51 1.76 17.95
C GLY A 41 -2.99 1.68 17.75
N THR A 42 -2.43 0.49 17.55
CA THR A 42 -1.01 0.27 17.26
C THR A 42 -0.69 0.73 15.86
N ILE A 43 0.39 1.50 15.71
CA ILE A 43 0.90 1.94 14.40
C ILE A 43 1.75 0.83 13.78
N ARG A 44 1.45 0.47 12.52
CA ARG A 44 2.22 -0.51 11.74
C ARG A 44 2.59 0.06 10.39
N LEU A 45 3.76 -0.33 9.90
CA LEU A 45 4.16 -0.15 8.50
C LEU A 45 3.85 -1.42 7.74
N VAL A 46 2.96 -1.33 6.76
CA VAL A 46 2.65 -2.39 5.81
C VAL A 46 3.45 -2.15 4.55
N SER A 47 4.21 -3.15 4.12
CA SER A 47 4.99 -3.11 2.87
C SER A 47 4.53 -4.22 1.94
N ASN A 48 4.21 -3.86 0.69
CA ASN A 48 3.90 -4.83 -0.35
C ASN A 48 4.80 -4.58 -1.56
N TRP A 49 5.12 -5.65 -2.27
CA TRP A 49 5.91 -5.57 -3.50
C TRP A 49 5.46 -6.67 -4.45
N GLY A 50 5.62 -6.42 -5.74
CA GLY A 50 5.27 -7.42 -6.73
C GLY A 50 5.69 -7.05 -8.14
N ARG A 51 5.55 -8.03 -9.04
CA ARG A 51 5.72 -7.81 -10.48
C ARG A 51 4.41 -7.27 -11.05
N ILE A 52 4.51 -6.26 -11.90
CA ILE A 52 3.35 -5.77 -12.64
C ILE A 52 3.29 -6.59 -13.93
N SER A 53 2.38 -7.56 -13.98
CA SER A 53 2.19 -8.36 -15.20
C SER A 53 1.62 -7.46 -16.30
N LEU A 54 2.28 -7.42 -17.45
CA LEU A 54 1.67 -6.92 -18.68
C LEU A 54 0.99 -8.13 -19.33
N ARG A 55 -0.29 -8.38 -19.02
CA ARG A 55 -1.10 -9.20 -19.92
C ARG A 55 -1.79 -8.23 -20.88
N PRO A 56 -1.39 -8.15 -22.17
CA PRO A 56 -2.35 -7.77 -23.17
C PRO A 56 -3.36 -8.93 -23.27
N ALA A 57 -4.64 -8.66 -23.05
CA ALA A 57 -5.69 -9.59 -23.43
C ALA A 57 -5.72 -9.63 -24.96
N LEU A 58 -5.01 -10.58 -25.56
CA LEU A 58 -5.27 -10.94 -26.94
C LEU A 58 -6.38 -11.99 -26.92
N LEU A 59 -7.44 -11.65 -27.65
CA LEU A 59 -8.67 -12.39 -27.87
C LEU A 59 -8.38 -13.83 -28.31
N GLN A 60 -9.12 -14.78 -27.72
CA GLN A 60 -9.23 -16.15 -28.25
C GLN A 60 -10.10 -16.14 -29.51
#